data_AF-A0A7C5NBV3-F1
#
_entry.id   AF-A0A7C5NBV3-F1
#
_cell.length_a   1.000
_cell.length_b   1.000
_cell.length_c   1.000
_cell.angle_alpha   90.00
_cell.angle_beta   90.00
_cell.angle_gamma   90.00
#
_symmetry.space_group_name_H-M   'P 1'
#
loop_
_entity.id
_entity.type
_entity.pdbx_description
1 polymer ?
#
loop_
_entity_poly.entity_id
_entity_poly.type
_entity_poly.pdbx_seq_one_letter_code
_entity_poly.pdbx_strand_id
1 'polypeptide(L)'
;RAKELGIKHFYQGVGDKKEVLQNILGNLGLNMGNVASIGDDLNDYTMLLSSKISFVPANASNHVQKIADVVLSKNGGDGAVREMIEKLIALENLEDKYLGLWY
;
A
#
# COMPACT_ATOMS: atom_id res chain seq x y z
N ARG A 1 -1.26 2.88 -17.54
CA ARG A 1 -0.75 3.25 -16.21
C ARG A 1 0.17 2.24 -15.54
N ALA A 2 -0.28 1.04 -15.10
CA ALA A 2 0.59 0.11 -14.36
C ALA A 2 1.88 -0.26 -15.12
N LYS A 3 1.75 -0.54 -16.43
CA LYS A 3 2.87 -0.77 -17.34
C LYS A 3 3.83 0.41 -17.46
N GLU A 4 3.32 1.64 -17.56
CA GLU A 4 4.14 2.86 -17.66
C GLU A 4 4.95 3.11 -16.39
N LEU A 5 4.41 2.75 -15.22
CA LEU A 5 5.06 2.90 -13.92
C LEU A 5 6.00 1.73 -13.57
N GLY A 6 6.15 0.74 -14.46
CA GLY A 6 7.00 -0.42 -14.21
C GLY A 6 6.50 -1.37 -13.11
N ILE A 7 5.21 -1.35 -12.79
CA ILE A 7 4.61 -2.27 -11.82
C ILE A 7 4.65 -3.69 -12.40
N LYS A 8 5.44 -4.58 -11.76
CA LYS A 8 5.71 -5.95 -12.24
C LYS A 8 4.58 -6.92 -11.95
N HIS A 9 3.97 -6.80 -10.77
CA HIS A 9 2.91 -7.69 -10.30
C HIS A 9 1.58 -6.96 -10.42
N PHE A 10 0.79 -7.34 -11.42
CA PHE A 10 -0.49 -6.71 -11.70
C PHE A 10 -1.57 -7.78 -11.88
N TYR A 11 -2.58 -7.73 -11.01
CA TYR A 11 -3.68 -8.69 -10.96
C TYR A 11 -5.00 -7.92 -10.94
N GLN A 12 -5.98 -8.40 -11.71
CA GLN A 12 -7.33 -7.82 -11.80
C GLN A 12 -8.37 -8.93 -11.63
N GLY A 13 -9.59 -8.55 -11.25
CA GLY A 13 -10.66 -9.53 -11.00
C GLY A 13 -10.37 -10.47 -9.83
N VAL A 14 -9.54 -10.03 -8.88
CA VAL A 14 -9.13 -10.81 -7.72
C VAL A 14 -10.25 -10.80 -6.68
N GLY A 15 -10.77 -11.98 -6.35
CA GLY A 15 -11.74 -12.17 -5.27
C GLY A 15 -11.09 -12.11 -3.89
N ASP A 16 -9.99 -12.84 -3.70
CA ASP A 16 -9.21 -12.84 -2.45
C ASP A 16 -7.85 -12.15 -2.65
N LYS A 17 -7.77 -10.87 -2.28
CA LYS A 17 -6.53 -10.07 -2.37
C LYS A 17 -5.44 -10.59 -1.44
N LYS A 18 -5.80 -11.16 -0.29
CA LYS A 18 -4.85 -11.70 0.68
C LYS A 18 -4.16 -12.93 0.13
N GLU A 19 -4.90 -13.85 -0.47
CA GLU A 19 -4.33 -15.06 -1.09
C GLU A 19 -3.36 -14.71 -2.22
N VAL A 20 -3.76 -13.81 -3.13
CA VAL A 20 -2.88 -13.36 -4.22
C VAL A 20 -1.63 -12.69 -3.66
N LEU A 21 -1.75 -11.85 -2.64
CA LEU A 21 -0.61 -11.24 -1.97
C LEU A 21 0.31 -12.31 -1.34
N GLN A 22 -0.22 -13.32 -0.66
CA GLN A 22 0.57 -14.42 -0.09
C GLN A 22 1.38 -15.17 -1.17
N ASN A 23 0.76 -15.43 -2.33
CA ASN A 23 1.45 -16.07 -3.46
C ASN A 23 2.59 -15.21 -4.02
N ILE A 24 2.37 -13.88 -4.14
CA ILE A 24 3.43 -12.94 -4.55
C ILE A 24 4.59 -12.99 -3.55
N LEU A 25 4.29 -12.91 -2.25
CA LEU A 25 5.30 -12.92 -1.20
C LEU A 25 6.10 -14.22 -1.17
N GLY A 26 5.42 -15.38 -1.31
CA GLY A 26 6.07 -16.68 -1.40
C GLY A 26 7.08 -16.77 -2.55
N ASN A 27 6.71 -16.27 -3.73
CA ASN A 27 7.61 -16.22 -4.89
C ASN A 27 8.81 -15.27 -4.70
N LEU A 28 8.69 -14.28 -3.82
CA LEU A 28 9.75 -13.31 -3.51
C LEU A 28 10.57 -13.70 -2.28
N GLY A 29 10.23 -14.78 -1.57
CA GLY A 29 10.85 -15.14 -0.29
C GLY A 29 10.56 -14.12 0.83
N LEU A 30 9.43 -13.42 0.74
CA LEU A 30 8.98 -12.39 1.70
C LEU A 30 7.80 -12.90 2.53
N ASN A 31 7.46 -12.14 3.56
CA ASN A 31 6.26 -12.39 4.37
C ASN A 31 5.44 -11.10 4.57
N MET A 32 4.29 -11.22 5.22
CA MET A 32 3.39 -10.09 5.46
C MET A 32 4.03 -8.97 6.30
N GLY A 33 4.98 -9.30 7.16
CA GLY A 33 5.81 -8.34 7.90
C GLY A 33 6.76 -7.52 7.02
N ASN A 34 6.82 -7.78 5.71
CA ASN A 34 7.53 -6.96 4.72
C ASN A 34 6.59 -6.08 3.87
N VAL A 35 5.28 -6.07 4.17
CA VAL A 35 4.28 -5.44 3.31
C VAL A 35 3.78 -4.11 3.87
N ALA A 36 3.80 -3.09 3.03
CA ALA A 36 2.93 -1.93 3.15
C ALA A 36 1.78 -2.04 2.15
N SER A 37 0.54 -1.83 2.59
CA SER A 37 -0.64 -1.90 1.72
C SER A 37 -1.49 -0.64 1.78
N ILE A 38 -2.23 -0.39 0.69
CA ILE A 38 -3.23 0.68 0.62
C ILE A 38 -4.50 0.16 -0.05
N GLY A 39 -5.64 0.54 0.51
CA GLY A 39 -6.97 0.13 0.06
C GLY A 39 -8.03 1.11 0.54
N ASP A 40 -9.24 1.01 0.02
CA ASP A 40 -10.31 1.98 0.30
C ASP A 40 -11.64 1.34 0.72
N ASP A 41 -11.83 0.03 0.53
CA ASP A 41 -13.09 -0.62 0.87
C ASP A 41 -12.94 -2.05 1.44
N LEU A 42 -14.06 -2.68 1.81
CA LEU A 42 -14.10 -3.95 2.52
C LEU A 42 -13.41 -5.12 1.80
N ASN A 43 -13.30 -5.08 0.47
CA ASN A 43 -12.54 -6.09 -0.28
C ASN A 43 -11.02 -6.01 -0.02
N ASP A 44 -10.53 -4.92 0.57
CA ASP A 44 -9.15 -4.76 1.04
C ASP A 44 -8.95 -5.15 2.51
N TYR A 45 -10.03 -5.35 3.27
CA TYR A 45 -10.02 -5.45 4.73
C TYR A 45 -9.01 -6.48 5.26
N THR A 46 -9.01 -7.69 4.70
CA THR A 46 -8.11 -8.77 5.14
C THR A 46 -6.66 -8.54 4.75
N MET A 47 -6.41 -7.85 3.62
CA MET A 47 -5.08 -7.46 3.17
C MET A 47 -4.51 -6.36 4.08
N LEU A 48 -5.29 -5.33 4.36
CA LEU A 48 -4.91 -4.22 5.24
C LEU A 48 -4.54 -4.74 6.63
N LEU A 49 -5.42 -5.53 7.26
CA LEU A 49 -5.18 -6.13 8.58
C LEU A 49 -3.96 -7.04 8.65
N SER A 50 -3.59 -7.68 7.53
CA SER A 50 -2.49 -8.66 7.53
C SER A 50 -1.13 -8.00 7.29
N SER A 51 -1.08 -6.79 6.74
CA SER A 51 0.17 -6.13 6.33
C SER A 51 0.98 -5.61 7.53
N LYS A 52 2.31 -5.43 7.38
CA LYS A 52 3.16 -4.78 8.40
C LYS A 52 2.64 -3.39 8.76
N ILE A 53 2.22 -2.65 7.73
CA ILE A 53 1.61 -1.34 7.85
C ILE A 53 0.59 -1.15 6.74
N SER A 54 -0.53 -0.53 7.08
CA SER A 54 -1.66 -0.32 6.19
C SER A 54 -2.06 1.14 6.15
N PHE A 55 -2.43 1.59 4.96
CA PHE A 55 -2.84 2.95 4.68
C PHE A 55 -4.22 2.94 4.04
N VAL A 56 -5.01 3.97 4.30
CA VAL A 56 -6.27 4.19 3.61
C VAL A 56 -6.40 5.66 3.20
N PRO A 57 -6.95 5.98 2.02
CA PRO A 57 -7.26 7.35 1.64
C PRO A 57 -8.28 8.01 2.59
N ALA A 58 -8.32 9.34 2.62
CA ALA A 58 -9.25 10.10 3.47
C ALA A 58 -10.74 9.80 3.16
N ASN A 59 -11.05 9.44 1.92
CA ASN A 59 -12.40 9.07 1.47
C ASN A 59 -12.66 7.55 1.46
N ALA A 60 -11.81 6.75 2.10
CA ALA A 60 -12.03 5.32 2.26
C ALA A 60 -13.28 5.02 3.10
N SER A 61 -13.82 3.80 3.02
CA SER A 61 -14.99 3.42 3.80
C SER A 61 -14.68 3.45 5.30
N ASN A 62 -15.67 3.83 6.11
CA ASN A 62 -15.53 3.94 7.57
C ASN A 62 -15.06 2.63 8.24
N HIS A 63 -15.31 1.49 7.60
CA HIS A 63 -14.89 0.19 8.12
C HIS A 63 -13.38 0.01 8.03
N VAL A 64 -12.77 0.34 6.88
CA VAL A 64 -11.32 0.20 6.71
C VAL A 64 -10.54 1.31 7.42
N GLN A 65 -11.11 2.52 7.53
CA GLN A 65 -10.51 3.60 8.33
C GLN A 65 -10.31 3.21 9.80
N LYS A 66 -11.18 2.38 10.37
CA LYS A 66 -11.08 1.95 11.77
C LYS A 66 -9.99 0.92 12.03
N ILE A 67 -9.50 0.22 11.00
CA ILE A 67 -8.54 -0.86 11.15
C ILE A 67 -7.18 -0.56 10.54
N ALA A 68 -7.08 0.46 9.70
CA ALA A 68 -5.83 0.85 9.07
C ALA A 68 -4.90 1.54 10.08
N ASP A 69 -3.59 1.33 9.92
CA ASP A 69 -2.59 1.97 10.77
C ASP A 69 -2.53 3.49 10.52
N VAL A 70 -2.76 3.90 9.28
CA VAL A 70 -2.70 5.30 8.86
C VAL A 70 -3.88 5.66 7.95
N VAL A 71 -4.72 6.58 8.42
CA VAL A 71 -5.65 7.31 7.55
C VAL A 71 -4.91 8.51 6.96
N LEU A 72 -4.83 8.54 5.63
CA LEU A 72 -4.15 9.60 4.88
C LEU A 72 -4.99 10.87 4.85
N SER A 73 -4.35 12.02 4.63
CA SER A 73 -5.03 13.30 4.48
C SER A 73 -5.61 13.51 3.08
N LYS A 74 -5.06 12.82 2.07
CA LYS A 74 -5.49 12.90 0.67
C LYS A 74 -6.52 11.84 0.29
N ASN A 75 -7.40 12.20 -0.66
CA ASN A 75 -8.36 11.28 -1.26
C ASN A 75 -7.70 10.36 -2.30
N GLY A 76 -8.36 9.23 -2.57
CA GLY A 76 -8.02 8.36 -3.69
C GLY A 76 -8.07 9.14 -5.01
N GLY A 77 -7.03 8.99 -5.84
CA GLY A 77 -6.88 9.75 -7.09
C GLY A 77 -6.34 11.17 -6.92
N ASP A 78 -6.32 11.73 -5.71
CA ASP A 78 -5.83 13.08 -5.37
C ASP A 78 -4.51 13.05 -4.58
N GLY A 79 -3.63 12.11 -4.93
CA GLY A 79 -2.29 12.02 -4.34
C GLY A 79 -2.15 11.15 -3.09
N ALA A 80 -3.17 10.38 -2.69
CA ALA A 80 -3.07 9.44 -1.55
C ALA A 80 -1.86 8.49 -1.66
N VAL A 81 -1.62 7.90 -2.84
CA VAL A 81 -0.44 7.03 -3.05
C VAL A 81 0.88 7.80 -2.90
N ARG A 82 0.92 9.07 -3.33
CA ARG A 82 2.12 9.92 -3.16
C ARG A 82 2.37 10.21 -1.68
N GLU A 83 1.34 10.58 -0.93
CA GLU A 83 1.42 10.82 0.51
C GLU A 83 1.88 9.56 1.26
N MET A 84 1.33 8.40 0.92
CA MET A 84 1.76 7.11 1.47
C MET A 84 3.26 6.86 1.21
N ILE A 85 3.72 7.07 -0.03
CA ILE A 85 5.13 6.85 -0.40
C ILE A 85 6.06 7.76 0.42
N GLU A 86 5.72 9.04 0.60
CA GLU A 86 6.50 9.95 1.43
C GLU A 86 6.56 9.50 2.90
N LYS A 87 5.42 9.09 3.46
CA LYS A 87 5.37 8.54 4.83
C LYS A 87 6.23 7.28 4.97
N LEU A 88 6.21 6.38 3.98
CA LEU A 88 7.04 5.17 4.00
C LEU A 88 8.54 5.49 3.91
N ILE A 89 8.93 6.45 3.08
CA ILE A 89 10.33 6.91 2.99
C ILE A 89 10.80 7.43 4.35
N ALA A 90 9.98 8.24 5.02
CA ALA A 90 10.28 8.75 6.36
C ALA A 90 10.39 7.62 7.40
N LEU A 91 9.41 6.71 7.43
CA LEU A 91 9.36 5.58 8.38
C LEU A 91 10.55 4.64 8.26
N GLU A 92 11.06 4.43 7.05
CA GLU A 92 12.20 3.56 6.78
C GLU A 92 13.54 4.33 6.78
N ASN A 93 13.54 5.61 7.18
CA ASN A 93 14.72 6.49 7.24
C ASN A 93 15.48 6.59 5.90
N LEU A 94 14.74 6.73 4.80
CA LEU A 94 15.29 6.79 3.44
C LEU A 94 15.28 8.20 2.84
N GLU A 95 14.97 9.23 3.62
CA GLU A 95 14.78 10.62 3.16
C GLU A 95 16.02 11.17 2.45
N ASP A 96 17.20 11.08 3.06
CA ASP A 96 18.45 11.58 2.47
C ASP A 96 18.74 10.93 1.12
N LYS A 97 18.55 9.61 1.03
CA LYS A 97 18.73 8.85 -0.21
C LYS A 97 17.71 9.27 -1.27
N TYR A 98 16.46 9.49 -0.88
CA TYR A 98 15.40 9.92 -1.79
C TYR A 98 15.65 11.32 -2.32
N LEU A 99 15.99 12.27 -1.46
CA LEU A 99 16.30 13.66 -1.84
C LEU A 99 17.56 13.73 -2.69
N GLY A 100 18.57 12.90 -2.41
CA GLY A 100 19.79 12.78 -3.21
C GLY A 100 19.61 12.28 -4.65
N LEU A 101 18.40 11.83 -5.05
CA LEU A 101 18.10 11.54 -6.46
C LEU A 101 17.80 12.80 -7.29
N TRP A 102 17.60 13.93 -6.63
CA TRP A 102 17.18 15.20 -7.23
C TRP A 102 18.27 16.27 -7.22
N TYR A 103 19.40 15.99 -6.56
CA TYR A 103 20.62 16.78 -6.54
C TYR A 103 21.71 16.02 -7.29
#